data_AF-A0A4Y7PTZ9-F1
#
_entry.id   AF-A0A4Y7PTZ9-F1
#
_cell.length_a   1.000
_cell.length_b   1.000
_cell.length_c   1.000
_cell.angle_alpha   90.00
_cell.angle_beta   90.00
_cell.angle_gamma   90.00
#
_symmetry.space_group_name_H-M   'P 1'
#
loop_
_entity.id
_entity.type
_entity.pdbx_description
1 polymer ?
#
loop_
_entity_poly.entity_id
_entity_poly.type
_entity_poly.pdbx_seq_one_letter_code
_entity_poly.pdbx_strand_id
1 'polypeptide(L)'
;MTHLAPYRNKPLPPLPNAPLIHNTGSATIRDSNPYENALNSTTGALVNHGYHPTVAGAMVQQSDIFPQTVVQHNIILASIPDADWFANVEGTVDELRRDVTWLKGKVADLREDVAALKTEIQQTIREERQIWETNQKIALNISKARAVNRQITPLLLPLPSPNGERIPNTVKFPSDIYEIICLNQHEITSLEVFYGLVVTSDSTLEHRRLDILRHFTFDA
;
A
#
# COMPACT_ATOMS: atom_id res chain seq x y z
N MET A 1 -21.73 23.70 -11.98
CA MET A 1 -22.12 22.32 -12.36
C MET A 1 -20.95 21.69 -13.10
N THR A 2 -20.03 21.08 -12.36
CA THR A 2 -18.85 20.40 -12.89
C THR A 2 -19.22 18.92 -13.10
N HIS A 3 -19.25 18.51 -14.37
CA HIS A 3 -19.52 17.14 -14.79
C HIS A 3 -18.33 16.23 -14.38
N LEU A 4 -18.48 15.50 -13.29
CA LEU A 4 -17.61 14.36 -12.96
C LEU A 4 -18.10 13.14 -13.75
N ALA A 5 -17.27 12.68 -14.69
CA ALA A 5 -17.54 11.49 -15.49
C ALA A 5 -17.52 10.22 -14.62
N PRO A 6 -18.35 9.21 -14.94
CA PRO A 6 -18.38 7.95 -14.18
C PRO A 6 -17.13 7.11 -14.48
N TYR A 7 -16.41 6.72 -13.43
CA TYR A 7 -15.31 5.76 -13.51
C TYR A 7 -15.82 4.43 -14.05
N ARG A 8 -15.47 4.14 -15.30
CA ARG A 8 -15.81 2.92 -16.03
C ARG A 8 -14.91 1.78 -15.52
N ASN A 9 -15.52 0.71 -15.03
CA ASN A 9 -14.89 -0.56 -14.66
C ASN A 9 -13.88 -1.00 -15.74
N LYS A 10 -12.58 -0.84 -15.48
CA LYS A 10 -11.53 -1.53 -16.24
C LYS A 10 -11.24 -2.87 -15.56
N PRO A 11 -11.18 -3.99 -16.30
CA PRO A 11 -10.72 -5.27 -15.75
C PRO A 11 -9.30 -5.12 -15.20
N LEU A 12 -9.05 -5.73 -14.03
CA LEU A 12 -7.71 -5.81 -13.45
C LEU A 12 -6.76 -6.57 -14.41
N PRO A 13 -5.51 -6.11 -14.59
CA PRO A 13 -4.52 -6.86 -15.34
C PRO A 13 -4.21 -8.20 -14.63
N PRO A 14 -3.93 -9.28 -15.38
CA PRO A 14 -3.59 -10.57 -14.79
C PRO A 14 -2.26 -10.46 -14.02
N LEU A 15 -2.20 -11.18 -12.89
CA LEU A 15 -1.00 -11.27 -12.05
C LEU A 15 0.18 -11.84 -12.87
N PRO A 16 1.41 -11.33 -12.67
CA PRO A 16 2.59 -11.89 -13.31
C PRO A 16 2.82 -13.32 -12.80
N ASN A 17 2.99 -14.25 -13.74
CA ASN A 17 3.28 -15.66 -13.46
C ASN A 17 4.52 -15.78 -12.56
N ALA A 18 4.38 -16.49 -11.44
CA ALA A 18 5.50 -16.86 -10.59
C ALA A 18 6.52 -17.67 -11.41
N PRO A 19 7.83 -17.39 -11.31
CA PRO A 19 8.83 -18.17 -12.02
C PRO A 19 8.87 -19.61 -11.48
N LEU A 20 8.70 -20.55 -12.40
CA LEU A 20 8.92 -21.98 -12.19
C LEU A 20 10.38 -22.21 -11.81
N ILE A 21 10.61 -22.65 -10.57
CA ILE A 21 11.92 -23.10 -10.11
C ILE A 21 12.19 -24.46 -10.76
N HIS A 22 12.95 -24.48 -11.85
CA HIS A 22 13.57 -25.69 -12.35
C HIS A 22 14.84 -25.97 -11.53
N ASN A 23 14.72 -26.94 -10.64
CA ASN A 23 15.84 -27.62 -10.01
C ASN A 23 16.42 -28.60 -11.03
N THR A 24 17.58 -28.26 -11.59
CA THR A 24 18.41 -29.23 -12.33
C THR A 24 19.86 -29.07 -11.92
N GLY A 25 20.33 -30.04 -11.14
CA GLY A 25 21.62 -30.68 -11.38
C GLY A 25 22.87 -29.92 -10.94
N SER A 26 23.31 -30.23 -9.72
CA SER A 26 24.69 -30.61 -9.38
C SER A 26 25.77 -30.30 -10.45
N ALA A 27 26.36 -29.12 -10.36
CA ALA A 27 27.68 -28.86 -10.92
C ALA A 27 28.67 -28.75 -9.75
N THR A 28 29.44 -29.82 -9.53
CA THR A 28 30.68 -29.77 -8.75
C THR A 28 31.57 -28.69 -9.34
N ILE A 29 31.75 -27.59 -8.61
CA ILE A 29 32.78 -26.58 -8.88
C ILE A 29 34.11 -27.29 -8.66
N ARG A 30 34.82 -27.60 -9.76
CA ARG A 30 36.24 -27.92 -9.70
C ARG A 30 36.95 -26.63 -9.36
N ASP A 31 37.44 -26.54 -8.13
CA ASP A 31 38.51 -25.61 -7.74
C ASP A 31 39.68 -25.81 -8.70
N SER A 32 39.74 -24.97 -9.72
CA SER A 32 40.86 -24.92 -10.64
C SER A 32 41.70 -23.73 -10.21
N ASN A 33 42.57 -23.97 -9.24
CA ASN A 33 43.62 -23.04 -8.85
C ASN A 33 44.59 -22.90 -10.05
N PRO A 34 44.70 -21.75 -10.72
CA PRO A 34 45.51 -21.61 -11.93
C PRO A 34 47.03 -21.62 -11.67
N TYR A 35 47.46 -21.75 -10.40
CA TYR A 35 48.88 -21.69 -10.01
C TYR A 35 49.55 -23.06 -9.75
N GLU A 36 48.82 -24.18 -9.79
CA GLU A 36 49.39 -25.50 -9.42
C GLU A 36 50.20 -26.19 -10.54
N ASN A 37 50.19 -25.69 -11.78
CA ASN A 37 50.88 -26.34 -12.91
C ASN A 37 52.28 -25.77 -13.26
N ALA A 38 52.81 -24.80 -12.49
CA ALA A 38 54.10 -24.18 -12.81
C ALA A 38 55.31 -24.79 -12.07
N LEU A 39 55.12 -25.70 -11.10
CA LEU A 39 56.21 -26.17 -10.23
C LEU A 39 56.66 -27.63 -10.44
N ASN A 40 56.13 -28.36 -11.42
CA ASN A 40 56.48 -29.77 -11.68
C ASN A 40 57.12 -30.02 -13.07
N SER A 41 57.90 -29.07 -13.62
CA SER A 41 58.65 -29.29 -14.87
C SER A 41 60.14 -28.94 -14.76
N THR A 42 60.77 -29.22 -13.61
CA THR A 42 62.23 -29.15 -13.50
C THR A 42 62.77 -30.37 -12.75
N THR A 43 62.51 -31.55 -13.31
CA THR A 43 63.26 -32.76 -12.94
C THR A 43 63.67 -33.52 -14.20
N GLY A 44 64.93 -33.32 -14.60
CA GLY A 44 65.77 -34.30 -15.29
C GLY A 44 65.30 -34.92 -16.60
N ALA A 45 65.77 -34.38 -17.73
CA ALA A 45 66.11 -35.19 -18.90
C ALA A 45 67.28 -34.54 -19.65
N LEU A 46 68.51 -34.82 -19.19
CA LEU A 46 69.69 -34.66 -20.04
C LEU A 46 69.67 -35.79 -21.09
N VAL A 47 68.95 -35.56 -22.18
CA VAL A 47 69.03 -36.40 -23.36
C VAL A 47 70.31 -36.02 -24.10
N ASN A 48 71.33 -36.86 -23.97
CA ASN A 48 72.56 -36.78 -24.75
C ASN A 48 72.24 -37.19 -26.20
N HIS A 49 72.09 -36.21 -27.10
CA HIS A 49 72.13 -36.46 -28.53
C HIS A 49 73.44 -35.91 -29.07
N GLY A 50 74.28 -36.84 -29.52
CA GLY A 50 75.50 -36.55 -30.25
C GLY A 50 75.15 -35.79 -31.52
N TYR A 51 75.33 -34.47 -31.48
CA TYR A 51 75.47 -33.62 -32.65
C TYR A 51 76.73 -32.81 -32.46
N HIS A 52 77.65 -32.99 -33.39
CA HIS A 52 78.89 -32.24 -33.52
C HIS A 52 78.63 -31.10 -34.51
N PRO A 53 78.59 -29.81 -34.10
CA PRO A 53 78.65 -28.71 -35.04
C PRO A 53 80.10 -28.22 -35.16
N THR A 54 80.61 -28.32 -36.37
CA THR A 54 81.80 -27.57 -36.81
C THR A 54 81.50 -26.08 -36.77
N VAL A 55 82.44 -25.33 -36.20
CA VAL A 55 82.34 -23.94 -35.76
C VAL A 55 82.23 -22.97 -36.95
N ALA A 56 81.22 -22.10 -36.94
CA ALA A 56 81.27 -20.80 -37.61
C ALA A 56 80.30 -19.80 -36.95
N GLY A 57 80.85 -18.93 -36.08
CA GLY A 57 80.36 -17.55 -35.93
C GLY A 57 79.05 -17.31 -35.18
N ALA A 58 78.95 -17.70 -33.91
CA ALA A 58 78.24 -16.95 -32.86
C ALA A 58 78.47 -17.64 -31.51
N MET A 59 79.60 -17.37 -30.87
CA MET A 59 79.72 -17.62 -29.43
C MET A 59 78.82 -16.61 -28.72
N VAL A 60 77.54 -16.95 -28.51
CA VAL A 60 76.79 -16.34 -27.41
C VAL A 60 77.46 -16.89 -26.16
N GLN A 61 78.28 -16.08 -25.50
CA GLN A 61 78.97 -16.53 -24.31
C GLN A 61 77.90 -16.91 -23.29
N GLN A 62 78.05 -18.07 -22.67
CA GLN A 62 77.16 -18.54 -21.60
C GLN A 62 77.07 -17.53 -20.43
N SER A 63 78.03 -16.59 -20.35
CA SER A 63 78.02 -15.42 -19.46
C SER A 63 76.97 -14.36 -19.77
N ASP A 64 76.35 -14.35 -20.96
CA ASP A 64 75.34 -13.34 -21.35
C ASP A 64 73.89 -13.80 -21.03
N ILE A 65 73.69 -15.11 -20.83
CA ILE A 65 72.38 -15.72 -20.51
C ILE A 65 72.05 -15.60 -19.01
N PHE A 66 73.07 -15.70 -18.14
CA PHE A 66 72.92 -15.55 -16.69
C PHE A 66 72.44 -14.14 -16.26
N PRO A 67 72.98 -13.03 -16.82
CA PRO A 67 72.49 -11.69 -16.53
C PRO A 67 71.06 -11.47 -17.01
N GLN A 68 70.71 -11.95 -18.21
CA GLN A 68 69.36 -11.80 -18.78
C GLN A 68 68.29 -12.51 -17.96
N THR A 69 68.58 -13.74 -17.51
CA THR A 69 67.64 -14.51 -16.67
C THR A 69 67.48 -13.92 -15.27
N VAL A 70 68.55 -13.40 -14.66
CA VAL A 70 68.48 -12.68 -13.37
C VAL A 70 67.74 -11.36 -13.50
N VAL A 71 67.97 -10.60 -14.58
CA VAL A 71 67.24 -9.35 -14.87
C VAL A 71 65.75 -9.62 -15.11
N GLN A 72 65.40 -10.65 -15.89
CA GLN A 72 64.00 -11.06 -16.09
C GLN A 72 63.35 -11.51 -14.78
N HIS A 73 64.05 -12.28 -13.95
CA HIS A 73 63.56 -12.71 -12.63
C HIS A 73 63.28 -11.50 -11.73
N ASN A 74 64.19 -10.52 -11.69
CA ASN A 74 64.02 -9.30 -10.89
C ASN A 74 62.86 -8.41 -11.38
N ILE A 75 62.65 -8.32 -12.70
CA ILE A 75 61.50 -7.61 -13.29
C ILE A 75 60.18 -8.29 -12.90
N ILE A 76 60.13 -9.62 -12.90
CA ILE A 76 58.96 -10.39 -12.49
C ILE A 76 58.65 -10.17 -11.00
N LEU A 77 59.65 -10.25 -10.12
CA LEU A 77 59.46 -10.00 -8.69
C LEU A 77 59.00 -8.56 -8.38
N ALA A 78 59.51 -7.57 -9.13
CA ALA A 78 59.09 -6.18 -9.00
C ALA A 78 57.65 -5.90 -9.52
N SER A 79 57.08 -6.84 -10.29
CA SER A 79 55.70 -6.75 -10.79
C SER A 79 54.70 -7.46 -9.87
N ILE A 80 55.17 -8.19 -8.86
CA ILE A 80 54.30 -8.80 -7.85
C ILE A 80 53.84 -7.67 -6.91
N PRO A 81 52.51 -7.47 -6.74
CA PRO A 81 52.01 -6.53 -5.74
C PRO A 81 52.62 -6.85 -4.38
N ASP A 82 53.05 -5.82 -3.65
CA ASP A 82 53.56 -6.02 -2.30
C ASP A 82 52.47 -6.58 -1.37
N ALA A 83 52.89 -7.07 -0.21
CA ALA A 83 51.99 -7.61 0.80
C ALA A 83 50.94 -6.57 1.25
N ASP A 84 51.26 -5.27 1.16
CA ASP A 84 50.39 -4.17 1.54
C ASP A 84 49.21 -4.03 0.57
N TRP A 85 49.40 -4.26 -0.73
CA TRP A 85 48.31 -4.29 -1.70
C TRP A 85 47.28 -5.37 -1.37
N PHE A 86 47.72 -6.58 -1.05
CA PHE A 86 46.81 -7.68 -0.69
C PHE A 86 46.06 -7.39 0.61
N ALA A 87 46.76 -6.85 1.62
CA ALA A 87 46.15 -6.46 2.89
C ALA A 87 45.07 -5.37 2.71
N ASN A 88 45.31 -4.40 1.84
CA ASN A 88 44.33 -3.34 1.53
C ASN A 88 43.09 -3.89 0.81
N VAL A 89 43.28 -4.83 -0.13
CA VAL A 89 42.18 -5.50 -0.81
C VAL A 89 41.35 -6.32 0.19
N GLU A 90 41.99 -7.08 1.08
CA GLU A 90 41.31 -7.86 2.11
C GLU A 90 40.49 -6.98 3.05
N GLY A 91 41.07 -5.87 3.53
CA GLY A 91 40.36 -4.89 4.35
C GLY A 91 39.12 -4.30 3.66
N THR A 92 39.25 -3.94 2.38
CA THR A 92 38.12 -3.42 1.59
C THR A 92 37.02 -4.46 1.42
N VAL A 93 37.40 -5.72 1.17
CA VAL A 93 36.45 -6.84 1.03
C VAL A 93 35.71 -7.09 2.34
N ASP A 94 36.40 -7.02 3.48
CA ASP A 94 35.78 -7.19 4.78
C ASP A 94 34.82 -6.06 5.14
N GLU A 95 35.15 -4.81 4.83
CA GLU A 95 34.24 -3.68 4.98
C GLU A 95 32.98 -3.86 4.13
N LEU A 96 33.13 -4.22 2.85
CA LEU A 96 32.01 -4.49 1.96
C LEU A 96 31.12 -5.65 2.48
N ARG A 97 31.71 -6.69 3.08
CA ARG A 97 30.94 -7.79 3.70
C ARG A 97 30.09 -7.30 4.87
N ARG A 98 30.61 -6.39 5.69
CA ARG A 98 29.87 -5.80 6.81
C ARG A 98 28.71 -4.94 6.29
N ASP A 99 28.96 -4.10 5.30
CA ASP A 99 27.94 -3.26 4.67
C ASP A 99 26.82 -4.09 4.04
N VAL A 100 27.17 -5.15 3.30
CA VAL A 100 26.18 -6.07 2.71
C VAL A 100 25.36 -6.76 3.79
N THR A 101 25.97 -7.14 4.92
CA THR A 101 25.26 -7.78 6.04
C THR A 101 24.29 -6.79 6.69
N TRP A 102 24.72 -5.55 6.91
CA TRP A 102 23.86 -4.50 7.45
C TRP A 102 22.69 -4.17 6.52
N LEU A 103 22.95 -4.02 5.21
CA LEU A 103 21.92 -3.78 4.20
C LEU A 103 20.92 -4.93 4.12
N LYS A 104 21.37 -6.19 4.25
CA LYS A 104 20.46 -7.34 4.33
C LYS A 104 19.52 -7.24 5.52
N GLY A 105 20.01 -6.79 6.68
CA GLY A 105 19.18 -6.50 7.85
C GLY A 105 18.12 -5.44 7.55
N LYS A 106 18.53 -4.28 7.00
CA LYS A 106 17.60 -3.20 6.64
C LYS A 106 16.55 -3.61 5.61
N VAL A 107 16.92 -4.44 4.65
CA VAL A 107 15.97 -4.98 3.66
C VAL A 107 14.99 -5.96 4.31
N ALA A 108 15.41 -6.71 5.33
CA ALA A 108 14.50 -7.58 6.09
C ALA A 108 13.48 -6.75 6.88
N ASP A 109 13.95 -5.75 7.64
CA ASP A 109 13.09 -4.82 8.40
C ASP A 109 12.06 -4.14 7.46
N LEU A 110 12.52 -3.62 6.32
CA LEU A 110 11.63 -2.95 5.35
C LEU A 110 10.58 -3.91 4.76
N ARG A 111 10.89 -5.19 4.62
CA ARG A 111 9.90 -6.18 4.15
C ARG A 111 8.81 -6.41 5.18
N GLU A 112 9.15 -6.42 6.46
CA GLU A 112 8.18 -6.53 7.55
C GLU A 112 7.29 -5.29 7.61
N ASP A 113 7.87 -4.09 7.52
CA ASP A 113 7.12 -2.82 7.48
C ASP A 113 6.15 -2.78 6.30
N VAL A 114 6.58 -3.18 5.10
CA VAL A 114 5.72 -3.23 3.91
C VAL A 114 4.60 -4.27 4.06
N ALA A 115 4.86 -5.41 4.71
CA ALA A 115 3.83 -6.41 4.98
C ALA A 115 2.77 -5.91 5.98
N ALA A 116 3.21 -5.19 7.02
CA ALA A 116 2.32 -4.53 7.96
C ALA A 116 1.46 -3.46 7.26
N LEU A 117 2.08 -2.57 6.49
CA LEU A 117 1.39 -1.52 5.74
C LEU A 117 0.36 -2.10 4.76
N LYS A 118 0.68 -3.20 4.08
CA LYS A 118 -0.26 -3.89 3.19
C LYS A 118 -1.50 -4.36 3.95
N THR A 119 -1.33 -4.86 5.16
CA THR A 119 -2.44 -5.32 6.01
C THR A 119 -3.31 -4.15 6.45
N GLU A 120 -2.70 -3.05 6.88
CA GLU A 120 -3.42 -1.82 7.25
C GLU A 120 -4.21 -1.26 6.07
N ILE A 121 -3.61 -1.14 4.89
CA ILE A 121 -4.30 -0.66 3.68
C ILE A 121 -5.49 -1.56 3.34
N GLN A 122 -5.35 -2.88 3.45
CA GLN A 122 -6.47 -3.81 3.22
C GLN A 122 -7.61 -3.61 4.22
N GLN A 123 -7.28 -3.29 5.48
CA GLN A 123 -8.27 -3.00 6.50
C GLN A 123 -9.01 -1.69 6.18
N THR A 124 -8.29 -0.62 5.88
CA THR A 124 -8.89 0.66 5.48
C THR A 124 -9.82 0.52 4.27
N ILE A 125 -9.42 -0.24 3.25
CA ILE A 125 -10.26 -0.49 2.06
C ILE A 125 -11.57 -1.21 2.42
N ARG A 126 -11.56 -2.12 3.41
CA ARG A 126 -12.78 -2.80 3.86
C ARG A 126 -13.70 -1.82 4.59
N GLU A 127 -13.15 -0.96 5.43
CA GLU A 127 -13.91 0.06 6.17
C GLU A 127 -14.54 1.07 5.21
N GLU A 128 -13.77 1.57 4.23
CA GLU A 128 -14.29 2.46 3.19
C GLU A 128 -15.43 1.82 2.39
N ARG A 129 -15.33 0.53 2.08
CA ARG A 129 -16.40 -0.22 1.41
C ARG A 129 -17.67 -0.28 2.27
N GLN A 130 -17.53 -0.59 3.57
CA GLN A 130 -18.68 -0.62 4.48
C GLN A 130 -19.35 0.76 4.58
N ILE A 131 -18.57 1.84 4.65
CA ILE A 131 -19.09 3.21 4.64
C ILE A 131 -19.86 3.49 3.34
N TRP A 132 -19.35 3.03 2.19
CA TRP A 132 -20.05 3.21 0.93
C TRP A 132 -21.41 2.49 0.92
N GLU A 133 -21.46 1.24 1.38
CA GLU A 133 -22.69 0.45 1.44
C GLU A 133 -23.73 1.05 2.40
N THR A 134 -23.30 1.54 3.57
CA THR A 134 -24.21 2.22 4.52
C THR A 134 -24.74 3.52 3.93
N ASN A 135 -23.91 4.31 3.26
CA ASN A 135 -24.34 5.53 2.57
C ASN A 135 -25.38 5.27 1.48
N GLN A 136 -25.24 4.18 0.71
CA GLN A 136 -26.27 3.78 -0.26
C GLN A 136 -27.60 3.42 0.42
N LYS A 137 -27.57 2.66 1.52
CA LYS A 137 -28.76 2.32 2.29
C LYS A 137 -29.43 3.57 2.89
N ILE A 138 -28.65 4.52 3.41
CA ILE A 138 -29.15 5.79 3.94
C ILE A 138 -29.84 6.60 2.83
N ALA A 139 -29.20 6.73 1.66
CA ALA A 139 -29.79 7.45 0.53
C ALA A 139 -31.13 6.86 0.10
N LEU A 140 -31.24 5.53 0.05
CA LEU A 140 -32.48 4.83 -0.24
C LEU A 140 -33.55 5.05 0.85
N ASN A 141 -33.16 5.04 2.12
CA ASN A 141 -34.11 5.26 3.21
C ASN A 141 -34.61 6.72 3.23
N ILE A 142 -33.74 7.69 2.94
CA ILE A 142 -34.13 9.09 2.78
C ILE A 142 -35.14 9.25 1.63
N SER A 143 -34.92 8.59 0.49
CA SER A 143 -35.87 8.68 -0.64
C SER A 143 -37.23 8.07 -0.30
N LYS A 144 -37.25 6.93 0.40
CA LYS A 144 -38.49 6.32 0.93
C LYS A 144 -39.20 7.25 1.91
N ALA A 145 -38.48 7.81 2.89
CA ALA A 145 -39.05 8.74 3.86
C ALA A 145 -39.65 9.99 3.19
N ARG A 146 -38.95 10.55 2.18
CA ARG A 146 -39.48 11.65 1.37
C ARG A 146 -40.74 11.27 0.61
N ALA A 147 -40.82 10.06 0.07
CA ALA A 147 -42.01 9.58 -0.64
C ALA A 147 -43.21 9.48 0.32
N VAL A 148 -43.00 8.95 1.53
CA VAL A 148 -44.02 8.92 2.59
C VAL A 148 -44.43 10.34 2.97
N ASN A 149 -43.49 11.25 3.19
CA ASN A 149 -43.82 12.63 3.54
C ASN A 149 -44.68 13.30 2.46
N ARG A 150 -44.36 13.12 1.17
CA ARG A 150 -45.19 13.63 0.06
C ARG A 150 -46.62 13.07 0.06
N GLN A 151 -46.82 11.84 0.52
CA GLN A 151 -48.17 11.27 0.64
C GLN A 151 -48.96 11.88 1.79
N ILE A 152 -48.29 12.28 2.88
CA ILE A 152 -48.95 12.84 4.07
C ILE A 152 -49.12 14.36 3.98
N THR A 153 -48.22 15.11 3.33
CA THR A 153 -48.34 16.57 3.19
C THR A 153 -49.72 17.07 2.73
N PRO A 154 -50.38 16.47 1.72
CA PRO A 154 -51.74 16.90 1.32
C PRO A 154 -52.84 16.52 2.33
N LEU A 155 -52.59 15.60 3.26
CA LEU A 155 -53.50 15.27 4.36
C LEU A 155 -53.40 16.29 5.51
N LEU A 156 -52.30 17.03 5.60
CA LEU A 156 -52.11 18.13 6.56
C LEU A 156 -52.78 19.44 6.08
N LEU A 157 -54.01 19.35 5.58
CA LEU A 157 -54.81 20.55 5.36
C LEU A 157 -55.12 21.19 6.73
N PRO A 158 -55.08 22.53 6.87
CA PRO A 158 -55.62 23.19 8.05
C PRO A 158 -57.08 22.74 8.16
N LEU A 159 -57.40 21.95 9.18
CA LEU A 159 -58.77 21.59 9.48
C LEU A 159 -59.56 22.90 9.58
N PRO A 160 -60.74 23.01 8.93
CA PRO A 160 -61.57 24.19 9.08
C PRO A 160 -61.78 24.44 10.57
N SER A 161 -61.75 25.72 10.97
CA SER A 161 -61.94 26.10 12.37
C SER A 161 -63.14 25.33 12.94
N PRO A 162 -63.01 24.70 14.12
CA PRO A 162 -64.08 23.90 14.72
C PRO A 162 -65.43 24.64 14.78
N ASN A 163 -65.38 25.99 14.80
CA ASN A 163 -66.53 26.87 14.92
C ASN A 163 -66.69 27.84 13.73
N GLY A 164 -65.94 27.65 12.63
CA GLY A 164 -65.94 28.57 11.49
C GLY A 164 -65.26 29.93 11.76
N GLU A 165 -64.56 30.06 12.89
CA GLU A 165 -63.83 31.27 13.26
C GLU A 165 -62.55 31.44 12.44
N ARG A 166 -62.13 32.70 12.27
CA ARG A 166 -60.87 33.02 11.60
C ARG A 166 -59.70 32.52 12.44
N ILE A 167 -58.80 31.75 11.82
CA ILE A 167 -57.57 31.27 12.44
C ILE A 167 -56.78 32.46 13.03
N PRO A 168 -56.43 32.44 14.33
CA PRO A 168 -55.63 33.49 14.94
C PRO A 168 -54.23 33.54 14.34
N ASN A 169 -53.70 34.75 14.09
CA ASN A 169 -52.33 34.94 13.58
C ASN A 169 -51.25 34.42 14.54
N THR A 170 -51.61 34.14 15.80
CA THR A 170 -50.74 33.57 16.84
C THR A 170 -50.57 32.06 16.72
N VAL A 171 -51.43 31.38 15.96
CA VAL A 171 -51.37 29.93 15.75
C VAL A 171 -50.62 29.65 14.46
N LYS A 172 -49.42 29.08 14.59
CA LYS A 172 -48.60 28.68 13.45
C LYS A 172 -49.01 27.28 12.99
N PHE A 173 -49.52 27.20 11.76
CA PHE A 173 -49.85 25.93 11.14
C PHE A 173 -48.63 25.30 10.49
N PRO A 174 -48.27 24.08 10.87
CA PRO A 174 -47.17 23.37 10.25
C PRO A 174 -47.54 22.98 8.82
N SER A 175 -46.64 23.26 7.89
CA SER A 175 -46.82 23.04 6.46
C SER A 175 -46.50 21.60 6.05
N ASP A 176 -45.74 20.89 6.90
CA ASP A 176 -45.42 19.47 6.76
C ASP A 176 -45.13 18.82 8.14
N ILE A 177 -44.91 17.50 8.15
CA ILE A 177 -44.61 16.72 9.36
C ILE A 177 -43.34 17.22 10.06
N TYR A 178 -42.33 17.68 9.30
CA TYR A 178 -41.07 18.12 9.88
C TYR A 178 -41.22 19.43 10.64
N GLU A 179 -42.10 20.32 10.18
CA GLU A 179 -42.43 21.54 10.88
C GLU A 179 -43.10 21.26 12.24
N ILE A 180 -43.92 20.19 12.34
CA ILE A 180 -44.52 19.75 13.62
C ILE A 180 -43.46 19.37 14.65
N ILE A 181 -42.42 18.65 14.21
CA ILE A 181 -41.30 18.23 15.07
C ILE A 181 -40.44 19.44 15.49
N CYS A 182 -40.50 20.55 14.75
CA CYS A 182 -39.80 21.78 15.08
C CYS A 182 -40.62 22.74 15.97
N LEU A 183 -41.92 22.49 16.20
CA LEU A 183 -42.76 23.36 17.00
C LEU A 183 -42.31 23.38 18.46
N ASN A 184 -42.12 24.57 19.02
CA ASN A 184 -41.78 24.72 20.42
C ASN A 184 -43.00 24.47 21.33
N GLN A 185 -42.75 24.41 22.65
CA GLN A 185 -43.77 24.17 23.66
C GLN A 185 -44.96 25.15 23.59
N HIS A 186 -44.71 26.42 23.29
CA HIS A 186 -45.76 27.44 23.16
C HIS A 186 -46.62 27.21 21.92
N GLU A 187 -46.00 26.95 20.77
CA GLU A 187 -46.70 26.68 19.51
C GLU A 187 -47.58 25.43 19.61
N ILE A 188 -47.08 24.36 20.24
CA ILE A 188 -47.85 23.14 20.52
C ILE A 188 -49.05 23.43 21.42
N THR A 189 -48.85 24.21 22.48
CA THR A 189 -49.94 24.57 23.41
C THR A 189 -51.01 25.43 22.74
N SER A 190 -50.60 26.34 21.84
CA SER A 190 -51.54 27.14 21.04
C SER A 190 -52.39 26.27 20.11
N LEU A 191 -51.80 25.23 19.48
CA LEU A 191 -52.53 24.28 18.65
C LEU A 191 -53.48 23.40 19.47
N GLU A 192 -53.06 22.90 20.63
CA GLU A 192 -53.93 22.09 21.50
C GLU A 192 -55.16 22.88 21.96
N VAL A 193 -54.97 24.13 22.38
CA VAL A 193 -56.07 25.01 22.78
C VAL A 193 -56.99 25.31 21.60
N PHE A 194 -56.42 25.59 20.43
CA PHE A 194 -57.20 25.91 19.23
C PHE A 194 -58.05 24.73 18.75
N TYR A 195 -57.53 23.51 18.80
CA TYR A 195 -58.24 22.30 18.40
C TYR A 195 -59.03 21.62 19.52
N GLY A 196 -58.94 22.13 20.76
CA GLY A 196 -59.58 21.50 21.92
C GLY A 196 -59.03 20.10 22.22
N LEU A 197 -57.75 19.86 21.91
CA LEU A 197 -57.11 18.56 22.15
C LEU A 197 -56.91 18.35 23.64
N VAL A 198 -57.50 17.28 24.17
CA VAL A 198 -57.30 16.88 25.57
C VAL A 198 -56.01 16.10 25.66
N VAL A 199 -54.91 16.79 25.95
CA VAL A 199 -53.62 16.15 26.19
C VAL A 199 -53.30 16.22 27.68
N THR A 200 -52.95 15.08 28.28
CA THR A 200 -52.64 14.99 29.70
C THR A 200 -51.43 15.88 30.05
N SER A 201 -51.52 16.65 31.14
CA SER A 201 -50.50 17.63 31.56
C SER A 201 -49.09 17.06 31.76
N ASP A 202 -48.98 15.75 31.97
CA ASP A 202 -47.71 15.05 32.23
C ASP A 202 -47.07 14.44 30.96
N SER A 203 -47.67 14.67 29.80
CA SER A 203 -47.15 14.17 28.52
C SER A 203 -45.87 14.89 28.10
N THR A 204 -44.91 14.15 27.55
CA THR A 204 -43.71 14.75 26.98
C THR A 204 -44.05 15.56 25.73
N LEU A 205 -43.26 16.58 25.41
CA LEU A 205 -43.42 17.38 24.19
C LEU A 205 -43.54 16.51 22.91
N GLU A 206 -42.82 15.39 22.86
CA GLU A 206 -42.92 14.42 21.76
C GLU A 206 -44.27 13.72 21.69
N HIS A 207 -44.87 13.34 22.83
CA HIS A 207 -46.22 12.76 22.84
C HIS A 207 -47.27 13.78 22.37
N ARG A 208 -47.17 15.02 22.84
CA ARG A 208 -48.07 16.12 22.43
C ARG A 208 -47.99 16.40 20.92
N ARG A 209 -46.77 16.42 20.37
CA ARG A 209 -46.54 16.52 18.92
C ARG A 209 -47.20 15.35 18.16
N LEU A 210 -47.10 14.14 18.71
CA LEU A 210 -47.70 12.95 18.11
C LEU A 210 -49.24 13.00 18.11
N ASP A 211 -49.85 13.50 19.18
CA ASP A 211 -51.30 13.64 19.29
C ASP A 211 -51.85 14.70 18.32
N ILE A 212 -51.16 15.84 18.19
CA ILE A 212 -51.47 16.84 17.16
C ILE A 212 -51.33 16.24 15.74
N LEU A 213 -50.25 15.49 15.49
CA LEU A 213 -50.06 14.78 14.23
C LEU A 213 -51.22 13.81 13.93
N ARG A 214 -51.68 13.06 14.93
CA ARG A 214 -52.83 12.16 14.78
C ARG A 214 -54.10 12.93 14.43
N HIS A 215 -54.36 14.04 15.10
CA HIS A 215 -55.55 14.85 14.84
C HIS A 215 -55.56 15.37 13.39
N PHE A 216 -54.44 15.88 12.89
CA PHE A 216 -54.35 16.34 11.49
C PHE A 216 -54.39 15.21 10.44
N THR A 217 -54.13 13.96 10.82
CA THR A 217 -54.03 12.84 9.87
C THR A 217 -55.23 11.90 9.87
N PHE A 218 -55.96 11.78 10.98
CA PHE A 218 -57.06 10.84 11.14
C PHE A 218 -58.44 11.47 11.33
N ASP A 219 -58.52 12.76 11.72
CA ASP A 219 -59.79 13.47 11.94
C ASP A 219 -60.16 14.44 10.78
N ALA A 220 -59.45 14.36 9.65
CA ALA A 220 -59.75 15.05 8.38
C ALA A 220 -60.60 14.18 7.44
#